data_AF-A0ABD3SXZ0-F1
#
_entry.id   AF-A0ABD3SXZ0-F1
#
_cell.length_a   1.000
_cell.length_b   1.000
_cell.length_c   1.000
_cell.angle_alpha   90.00
_cell.angle_beta   90.00
_cell.angle_gamma   90.00
#
_symmetry.space_group_name_H-M   'P 1'
#
loop_
_entity.id
_entity.type
_entity.pdbx_description
1 polymer ?
#
loop_
_entity_poly.entity_id
_entity_poly.type
_entity_poly.pdbx_seq_one_letter_code
_entity_poly.pdbx_strand_id
1 'polypeptide(L)'
;MAISLRRALISSKKLFSVIRIASISSQQTFSYLNSSSLHQSDVVDWFLNSPVTNCHQFDTRRGFAKGRKQKIKVEEEEEEEEEEQEEEDYDEDEEQGGDLGSSVKATSVSQMEAAVDALSRELAKLRTGRASAGMLDHIMVEQYGVKTPLNRIAVVSVSDPKTLSVTPYDTNALKEVEKAIISSPLSLNPKPDNQRLIVPIPPLTKEHMQAVCKVVAKSAEDVKQSVRRARQKALDSIKKAAPKKKDKDKAGSSISVDDAKRLEKEIDDITKKFIKTAEDMCKSKEKEITAGG
;
A
#
# COMPACT_ATOMS: atom_id res chain seq x y z
N MET A 1 -53.10 24.26 -10.64
CA MET A 1 -52.88 25.71 -10.46
C MET A 1 -51.58 25.84 -9.66
N ALA A 2 -50.40 25.79 -10.27
CA ALA A 2 -49.73 26.81 -11.08
C ALA A 2 -49.44 28.11 -10.30
N ILE A 3 -48.19 28.61 -10.46
CA ILE A 3 -47.66 29.95 -10.08
C ILE A 3 -47.09 29.96 -8.64
N SER A 4 -45.84 30.30 -8.32
CA SER A 4 -44.77 31.01 -9.04
C SER A 4 -43.40 30.78 -8.38
N LEU A 5 -42.40 30.58 -9.25
CA LEU A 5 -40.96 30.71 -9.01
C LEU A 5 -40.59 32.14 -8.58
N ARG A 6 -39.62 32.30 -7.67
CA ARG A 6 -38.81 33.52 -7.58
C ARG A 6 -37.32 33.18 -7.59
N ARG A 7 -36.63 34.03 -8.34
CA ARG A 7 -35.31 33.93 -8.95
C ARG A 7 -34.52 35.15 -8.51
N ALA A 8 -33.30 34.96 -8.00
CA ALA A 8 -32.20 35.95 -7.87
C ALA A 8 -31.00 35.14 -7.36
N LEU A 9 -29.86 34.90 -8.02
CA LEU A 9 -29.02 35.67 -8.94
C LEU A 9 -28.71 37.07 -8.41
N ILE A 10 -27.52 37.23 -7.81
CA ILE A 10 -26.49 38.27 -8.05
C ILE A 10 -25.41 38.13 -6.96
N SER A 11 -24.19 37.76 -7.33
CA SER A 11 -22.96 38.48 -6.97
C SER A 11 -21.75 37.80 -7.62
N SER A 12 -21.42 38.25 -8.82
CA SER A 12 -20.19 37.93 -9.54
C SER A 12 -19.25 39.13 -9.44
N LYS A 13 -18.23 39.06 -8.58
CA LYS A 13 -17.07 39.97 -8.60
C LYS A 13 -15.83 39.28 -8.02
N LYS A 14 -14.97 38.75 -8.90
CA LYS A 14 -13.52 38.99 -8.86
C LYS A 14 -12.93 38.65 -10.22
N LEU A 15 -12.44 39.70 -10.84
CA LEU A 15 -11.83 39.80 -12.15
C LEU A 15 -10.32 39.56 -12.01
N PHE A 16 -9.77 38.82 -12.98
CA PHE A 16 -8.43 38.99 -13.55
C PHE A 16 -7.19 38.85 -12.65
N SER A 17 -6.48 37.73 -12.80
CA SER A 17 -5.00 37.72 -12.70
C SER A 17 -4.38 36.97 -13.88
N VAL A 18 -4.04 37.77 -14.90
CA VAL A 18 -2.82 37.75 -15.72
C VAL A 18 -2.17 36.39 -16.04
N ILE A 19 -2.34 36.03 -17.31
CA ILE A 19 -1.52 35.13 -18.11
C ILE A 19 -0.07 35.67 -18.16
N ARG A 20 0.93 34.87 -17.76
CA ARG A 20 2.31 35.03 -18.24
C ARG A 20 2.75 33.77 -18.97
N ILE A 21 2.71 33.87 -20.29
CA ILE A 21 3.42 33.01 -21.25
C ILE A 21 4.84 33.56 -21.34
N ALA A 22 5.85 32.76 -20.97
CA ALA A 22 7.24 33.04 -21.32
C ALA A 22 7.66 32.09 -22.44
N SER A 23 7.60 32.63 -23.66
CA SER A 23 8.21 32.09 -24.87
C SER A 23 9.71 32.38 -24.82
N ILE A 24 10.56 31.35 -24.83
CA ILE A 24 11.98 31.48 -25.21
C ILE A 24 12.23 30.46 -26.32
N SER A 25 12.04 30.95 -27.55
CA SER A 25 12.62 30.41 -28.76
C SER A 25 13.91 31.17 -29.00
N SER A 26 15.05 30.48 -28.99
CA SER A 26 16.24 30.92 -29.71
C SER A 26 16.86 29.73 -30.39
N GLN A 27 16.97 29.85 -31.70
CA GLN A 27 17.53 28.90 -32.64
C GLN A 27 19.05 28.82 -32.47
N GLN A 28 19.64 27.66 -32.78
CA GLN A 28 20.67 27.58 -33.82
C GLN A 28 20.95 26.13 -34.23
N THR A 29 20.85 25.93 -35.54
CA THR A 29 21.23 24.77 -36.36
C THR A 29 22.75 24.68 -36.53
N PHE A 30 23.33 23.48 -36.70
CA PHE A 30 24.10 23.14 -37.91
C PHE A 30 24.57 21.66 -37.99
N SER A 31 24.40 21.11 -39.20
CA SER A 31 25.18 20.09 -39.93
C SER A 31 25.50 18.71 -39.35
N TYR A 32 24.87 17.73 -40.01
CA TYR A 32 25.44 16.48 -40.56
C TYR A 32 26.98 16.40 -40.64
N LEU A 33 27.53 15.23 -40.30
CA LEU A 33 28.36 14.46 -41.22
C LEU A 33 28.41 12.96 -40.83
N ASN A 34 28.31 12.18 -41.89
CA ASN A 34 28.24 10.74 -41.99
C ASN A 34 29.65 10.22 -42.35
N SER A 35 30.16 9.18 -41.69
CA SER A 35 31.05 8.19 -42.34
C SER A 35 31.33 7.00 -41.42
N SER A 36 30.96 5.79 -41.89
CA SER A 36 31.83 4.62 -42.14
C SER A 36 33.04 4.38 -41.20
N SER A 37 33.45 3.20 -40.78
CA SER A 37 33.09 1.78 -40.95
C SER A 37 34.29 0.98 -40.41
N LEU A 38 34.05 -0.20 -39.82
CA LEU A 38 34.90 -1.40 -39.90
C LEU A 38 36.38 -1.36 -39.44
N HIS A 39 36.73 -2.07 -38.35
CA HIS A 39 37.51 -3.32 -38.41
C HIS A 39 37.79 -3.97 -37.03
N GLN A 40 37.62 -5.30 -37.03
CA GLN A 40 38.23 -6.40 -36.22
C GLN A 40 39.69 -6.15 -35.77
N SER A 41 40.26 -6.77 -34.74
CA SER A 41 40.23 -8.18 -34.31
C SER A 41 41.00 -8.38 -32.98
N ASP A 42 40.59 -9.41 -32.22
CA ASP A 42 41.37 -10.43 -31.46
C ASP A 42 42.66 -10.06 -30.70
N VAL A 43 42.83 -10.55 -29.45
CA VAL A 43 43.77 -11.63 -29.05
C VAL A 43 43.56 -12.00 -27.56
N VAL A 44 43.72 -13.30 -27.32
CA VAL A 44 43.44 -14.22 -26.20
C VAL A 44 44.20 -14.08 -24.86
N ASP A 45 43.55 -14.68 -23.85
CA ASP A 45 44.00 -15.35 -22.61
C ASP A 45 45.46 -15.85 -22.49
N TRP A 46 46.00 -15.85 -21.24
CA TRP A 46 46.33 -17.04 -20.39
C TRP A 46 47.58 -16.88 -19.45
N PHE A 47 47.41 -17.28 -18.16
CA PHE A 47 48.39 -17.83 -17.17
C PHE A 47 49.53 -16.93 -16.59
N LEU A 48 50.09 -17.05 -15.36
CA LEU A 48 50.22 -18.00 -14.22
C LEU A 48 50.36 -17.16 -12.90
N ASN A 49 49.95 -17.49 -11.66
CA ASN A 49 50.17 -18.62 -10.71
C ASN A 49 51.47 -18.59 -9.83
N SER A 50 51.31 -18.17 -8.54
CA SER A 50 52.01 -18.57 -7.26
C SER A 50 53.52 -18.27 -7.02
N PRO A 51 54.13 -18.36 -5.79
CA PRO A 51 53.65 -18.87 -4.47
C PRO A 51 54.06 -18.11 -3.16
N VAL A 52 53.59 -18.70 -2.05
CA VAL A 52 53.83 -18.59 -0.59
C VAL A 52 55.26 -18.36 -0.09
N THR A 53 55.46 -17.56 0.99
CA THR A 53 56.32 -17.91 2.15
C THR A 53 55.83 -17.26 3.47
N ASN A 54 56.19 -17.94 4.55
CA ASN A 54 55.79 -17.86 5.95
C ASN A 54 56.89 -17.14 6.76
N CYS A 55 56.57 -16.23 7.68
CA CYS A 55 57.48 -15.82 8.75
C CYS A 55 56.76 -15.56 10.08
N HIS A 56 57.39 -16.09 11.13
CA HIS A 56 56.94 -16.24 12.50
C HIS A 56 56.98 -14.95 13.34
N GLN A 57 56.03 -14.88 14.29
CA GLN A 57 56.15 -14.51 15.71
C GLN A 57 57.22 -13.45 16.12
N PHE A 58 56.78 -12.33 16.70
CA PHE A 58 57.16 -11.94 18.08
C PHE A 58 56.33 -10.75 18.59
N ASP A 59 55.89 -10.88 19.84
CA ASP A 59 55.18 -9.89 20.65
C ASP A 59 55.96 -8.56 20.81
N THR A 60 55.23 -7.45 20.88
CA THR A 60 55.17 -6.63 22.11
C THR A 60 54.15 -5.49 22.01
N ARG A 61 53.37 -5.38 23.09
CA ARG A 61 52.52 -4.28 23.54
C ARG A 61 52.96 -2.89 23.05
N ARG A 62 52.04 -2.15 22.44
CA ARG A 62 51.98 -0.68 22.55
C ARG A 62 50.56 -0.22 22.87
N GLY A 63 50.50 0.68 23.85
CA GLY A 63 49.33 0.96 24.67
C GLY A 63 48.18 1.66 23.97
N PHE A 64 47.00 1.42 24.54
CA PHE A 64 45.74 2.09 24.28
C PHE A 64 45.83 3.55 24.76
N ALA A 65 46.13 4.47 23.84
CA ALA A 65 46.10 5.91 24.11
C ALA A 65 44.64 6.39 24.15
N LYS A 66 44.19 6.85 25.34
CA LYS A 66 42.91 7.54 25.50
C LYS A 66 42.95 8.86 24.74
N GLY A 67 42.17 8.94 23.66
CA GLY A 67 41.92 10.18 22.92
C GLY A 67 41.28 11.24 23.82
N ARG A 68 41.97 12.38 23.92
CA ARG A 68 41.55 13.59 24.63
C ARG A 68 40.47 14.28 23.78
N LYS A 69 39.21 14.30 24.25
CA LYS A 69 38.15 15.09 23.58
C LYS A 69 38.50 16.57 23.71
N GLN A 70 38.73 17.25 22.58
CA GLN A 70 38.76 18.70 22.54
C GLN A 70 37.35 19.22 22.78
N LYS A 71 37.16 19.93 23.90
CA LYS A 71 36.00 20.80 24.11
C LYS A 71 36.17 21.98 23.15
N ILE A 72 35.39 21.99 22.08
CA ILE A 72 35.14 23.22 21.33
C ILE A 72 34.19 24.04 22.21
N LYS A 73 34.70 25.14 22.76
CA LYS A 73 33.86 26.23 23.28
C LYS A 73 33.47 27.04 22.04
N VAL A 74 32.21 26.96 21.66
CA VAL A 74 31.59 28.01 20.86
C VAL A 74 30.95 28.91 21.89
N GLU A 75 31.49 30.12 22.01
CA GLU A 75 30.86 31.22 22.73
C GLU A 75 29.87 31.81 21.72
N GLU A 76 28.58 31.50 21.91
CA GLU A 76 27.46 32.16 21.25
C GLU A 76 27.03 33.29 22.19
N GLU A 77 27.33 34.52 21.77
CA GLU A 77 26.74 35.74 22.34
C GLU A 77 25.32 35.81 21.79
N GLU A 78 24.33 35.57 22.64
CA GLU A 78 22.92 35.84 22.33
C GLU A 78 22.63 37.28 22.75
N GLU A 79 22.40 38.15 21.77
CA GLU A 79 21.84 39.48 21.96
C GLU A 79 20.38 39.34 22.42
N GLU A 80 20.08 39.84 23.61
CA GLU A 80 18.71 39.96 24.13
C GLU A 80 18.04 41.15 23.42
N GLU A 81 17.19 40.88 22.43
CA GLU A 81 16.18 41.84 21.96
C GLU A 81 14.92 41.67 22.82
N GLU A 82 14.70 42.61 23.74
CA GLU A 82 13.43 42.77 24.46
C GLU A 82 12.36 43.26 23.47
N GLU A 83 11.62 42.32 22.87
CA GLU A 83 10.33 42.64 22.25
C GLU A 83 9.28 42.78 23.36
N GLU A 84 8.96 44.03 23.72
CA GLU A 84 7.72 44.36 24.43
C GLU A 84 6.53 43.94 23.55
N GLN A 85 6.02 42.74 23.76
CA GLN A 85 4.71 42.34 23.22
C GLN A 85 3.64 42.92 24.14
N GLU A 86 2.90 43.87 23.59
CA GLU A 86 1.64 44.37 24.12
C GLU A 86 0.77 43.17 24.54
N GLU A 87 0.36 43.14 25.81
CA GLU A 87 -0.71 42.25 26.28
C GLU A 87 -2.00 42.66 25.55
N GLU A 88 -2.20 42.12 24.35
CA GLU A 88 -3.54 42.00 23.78
C GLU A 88 -4.26 40.94 24.59
N ASP A 89 -5.24 41.37 25.38
CA ASP A 89 -6.24 40.52 26.04
C ASP A 89 -6.96 39.67 24.97
N TYR A 90 -6.40 38.50 24.67
CA TYR A 90 -7.12 37.44 23.98
C TYR A 90 -8.07 36.83 25.01
N ASP A 91 -9.37 37.07 24.81
CA ASP A 91 -10.42 36.26 25.41
C ASP A 91 -10.01 34.79 25.27
N GLU A 92 -9.83 34.10 26.41
CA GLU A 92 -9.73 32.64 26.44
C GLU A 92 -11.07 32.09 25.93
N ASP A 93 -11.22 32.01 24.61
CA ASP A 93 -12.18 31.11 24.00
C ASP A 93 -11.85 29.73 24.57
N GLU A 94 -12.72 29.22 25.44
CA GLU A 94 -12.68 27.85 25.94
C GLU A 94 -12.55 26.91 24.73
N GLU A 95 -11.32 26.54 24.38
CA GLU A 95 -11.05 25.59 23.31
C GLU A 95 -11.69 24.28 23.73
N GLN A 96 -12.80 23.97 23.06
CA GLN A 96 -13.59 22.77 23.24
C GLN A 96 -12.67 21.56 23.41
N GLY A 97 -12.63 21.02 24.63
CA GLY A 97 -11.86 19.83 24.97
C GLY A 97 -12.20 18.69 24.03
N GLY A 98 -11.37 18.50 23.00
CA GLY A 98 -11.55 17.45 22.01
C GLY A 98 -11.57 16.10 22.72
N ASP A 99 -12.69 15.38 22.61
CA ASP A 99 -12.96 14.12 23.28
C ASP A 99 -11.92 13.06 22.88
N LEU A 100 -10.80 12.97 23.60
CA LEU A 100 -9.68 12.07 23.33
C LEU A 100 -10.11 10.59 23.23
N GLY A 101 -11.20 10.23 23.93
CA GLY A 101 -11.80 8.90 23.85
C GLY A 101 -12.29 8.56 22.45
N SER A 102 -12.88 9.54 21.74
CA SER A 102 -13.32 9.39 20.36
C SER A 102 -12.14 9.19 19.40
N SER A 103 -11.05 9.92 19.59
CA SER A 103 -9.83 9.82 18.77
C SER A 103 -9.13 8.46 18.93
N VAL A 104 -9.01 7.97 20.17
CA VAL A 104 -8.43 6.64 20.42
C VAL A 104 -9.27 5.53 19.80
N LYS A 105 -10.60 5.63 19.88
CA LYS A 105 -11.51 4.68 19.21
C LYS A 105 -11.31 4.73 17.70
N ALA A 106 -11.38 5.91 17.08
CA ALA A 106 -11.23 6.07 15.64
C ALA A 106 -9.90 5.53 15.11
N THR A 107 -8.80 5.84 15.79
CA THR A 107 -7.46 5.32 15.43
C THR A 107 -7.37 3.80 15.57
N SER A 108 -7.96 3.22 16.62
CA SER A 108 -7.98 1.76 16.81
C SER A 108 -8.80 1.04 15.74
N VAL A 109 -9.96 1.59 15.37
CA VAL A 109 -10.84 1.05 14.32
C VAL A 109 -10.12 1.11 12.97
N SER A 110 -9.54 2.25 12.62
CA SER A 110 -8.79 2.41 11.37
C SER A 110 -7.63 1.41 11.25
N GLN A 111 -6.90 1.14 12.33
CA GLN A 111 -5.84 0.12 12.33
C GLN A 111 -6.38 -1.31 12.15
N MET A 112 -7.53 -1.62 12.76
CA MET A 112 -8.16 -2.94 12.61
C MET A 112 -8.74 -3.15 11.20
N GLU A 113 -9.38 -2.12 10.64
CA GLU A 113 -9.87 -2.11 9.26
C GLU A 113 -8.73 -2.31 8.26
N ALA A 114 -7.61 -1.59 8.42
CA ALA A 114 -6.43 -1.78 7.60
C ALA A 114 -5.88 -3.21 7.65
N ALA A 115 -5.97 -3.88 8.80
CA ALA A 115 -5.58 -5.29 8.94
C ALA A 115 -6.53 -6.23 8.18
N VAL A 116 -7.84 -5.99 8.22
CA VAL A 116 -8.84 -6.77 7.46
C VAL A 116 -8.72 -6.51 5.95
N ASP A 117 -8.41 -5.29 5.53
CA ASP A 117 -8.16 -4.95 4.13
C ASP A 117 -6.90 -5.65 3.61
N ALA A 118 -5.84 -5.72 4.42
CA ALA A 118 -4.65 -6.48 4.09
C ALA A 118 -4.98 -7.97 3.91
N LEU A 119 -5.77 -8.56 4.82
CA LEU A 119 -6.26 -9.94 4.70
C LEU A 119 -7.04 -10.15 3.40
N SER A 120 -7.97 -9.26 3.06
CA SER A 120 -8.74 -9.32 1.82
C SER A 120 -7.83 -9.33 0.58
N ARG A 121 -6.82 -8.45 0.56
CA ARG A 121 -5.84 -8.36 -0.54
C ARG A 121 -4.97 -9.61 -0.65
N GLU A 122 -4.58 -10.20 0.48
CA GLU A 122 -3.80 -11.45 0.48
C GLU A 122 -4.64 -12.63 -0.02
N LEU A 123 -5.88 -12.76 0.48
CA LEU A 123 -6.79 -13.82 0.06
C LEU A 123 -7.21 -13.70 -1.41
N ALA A 124 -7.26 -12.49 -1.97
CA ALA A 124 -7.54 -12.26 -3.38
C ALA A 124 -6.40 -12.73 -4.30
N LYS A 125 -5.15 -12.74 -3.82
CA LYS A 125 -3.99 -13.23 -4.58
C LYS A 125 -3.92 -14.75 -4.66
N LEU A 126 -4.58 -15.45 -3.73
CA LEU A 126 -4.55 -16.91 -3.68
C LEU A 126 -5.48 -17.50 -4.74
N ARG A 127 -4.95 -18.43 -5.54
CA ARG A 127 -5.71 -19.16 -6.56
C ARG A 127 -6.60 -20.22 -5.89
N THR A 128 -7.91 -20.12 -6.06
CA THR A 128 -8.91 -21.04 -5.46
C THR A 128 -9.38 -22.15 -6.40
N GLY A 129 -8.87 -22.20 -7.64
CA GLY A 129 -9.31 -23.17 -8.66
C GLY A 129 -10.65 -22.83 -9.30
N ARG A 130 -11.32 -21.78 -8.82
CA ARG A 130 -12.59 -21.26 -9.33
C ARG A 130 -12.36 -20.07 -10.27
N ALA A 131 -13.22 -19.97 -11.27
CA ALA A 131 -13.27 -18.86 -12.21
C ALA A 131 -13.70 -17.56 -11.51
N SER A 132 -12.86 -16.54 -11.64
CA SER A 132 -13.15 -15.16 -11.24
C SER A 132 -12.74 -14.21 -12.37
N ALA A 133 -13.51 -13.15 -12.59
CA ALA A 133 -13.24 -12.18 -13.64
C ALA A 133 -11.86 -11.53 -13.51
N GLY A 134 -11.41 -11.29 -12.27
CA GLY A 134 -10.11 -10.65 -12.00
C GLY A 134 -8.88 -11.50 -12.33
N MET A 135 -9.05 -12.77 -12.71
CA MET A 135 -7.90 -13.64 -13.06
C MET A 135 -7.15 -13.15 -14.30
N LEU A 136 -7.82 -12.42 -15.20
CA LEU A 136 -7.26 -11.98 -16.48
C LEU A 136 -6.86 -10.50 -16.48
N ASP A 137 -6.98 -9.79 -15.36
CA ASP A 137 -6.73 -8.33 -15.26
C ASP A 137 -5.28 -7.94 -15.58
N HIS A 138 -4.32 -8.83 -15.32
CA HIS A 138 -2.90 -8.59 -15.55
C HIS A 138 -2.46 -8.81 -17.01
N ILE A 139 -3.36 -9.28 -17.88
CA ILE A 139 -3.04 -9.60 -19.27
C ILE A 139 -3.06 -8.33 -20.12
N MET A 140 -1.97 -8.12 -20.85
CA MET A 140 -1.84 -7.06 -21.84
C MET A 140 -2.02 -7.66 -23.23
N VAL A 141 -2.92 -7.07 -24.01
CA VAL A 141 -3.21 -7.45 -25.39
C VAL A 141 -2.61 -6.40 -26.30
N GLU A 142 -1.91 -6.84 -27.34
CA GLU A 142 -1.39 -5.95 -28.37
C GLU A 142 -2.40 -5.85 -29.51
N GLN A 143 -3.03 -4.68 -29.63
CA GLN A 143 -4.00 -4.38 -30.67
C GLN A 143 -3.49 -3.16 -31.45
N TYR A 144 -3.36 -3.30 -32.76
CA TYR A 144 -2.81 -2.26 -33.66
C TYR A 144 -1.44 -1.69 -33.23
N GLY A 145 -0.57 -2.54 -32.65
CA GLY A 145 0.78 -2.15 -32.22
C GLY A 145 0.83 -1.40 -30.87
N VAL A 146 -0.29 -1.31 -30.16
CA VAL A 146 -0.35 -0.72 -28.81
C VAL A 146 -0.75 -1.79 -27.81
N LYS A 147 0.03 -1.91 -26.72
CA LYS A 147 -0.28 -2.80 -25.60
C LYS A 147 -1.32 -2.15 -24.70
N THR A 148 -2.50 -2.74 -24.61
CA THR A 148 -3.59 -2.28 -23.77
C THR A 148 -4.05 -3.42 -22.84
N PRO A 149 -4.54 -3.11 -21.62
CA PRO A 149 -5.01 -4.14 -20.70
C PRO A 149 -6.29 -4.78 -21.22
N LEU A 150 -6.44 -6.09 -21.00
CA LEU A 150 -7.57 -6.88 -21.51
C LEU A 150 -8.94 -6.29 -21.12
N ASN A 151 -9.05 -5.72 -19.92
CA ASN A 151 -10.30 -5.13 -19.40
C ASN A 151 -10.84 -3.97 -20.24
N ARG A 152 -10.00 -3.34 -21.08
CA ARG A 152 -10.43 -2.27 -21.98
C ARG A 152 -10.90 -2.78 -23.34
N ILE A 153 -10.45 -3.96 -23.76
CA ILE A 153 -10.77 -4.56 -25.06
C ILE A 153 -11.93 -5.55 -24.96
N ALA A 154 -12.11 -6.19 -23.79
CA ALA A 154 -13.09 -7.25 -23.61
C ALA A 154 -13.80 -7.18 -22.26
N VAL A 155 -15.03 -7.70 -22.27
CA VAL A 155 -15.80 -8.01 -21.07
C VAL A 155 -15.48 -9.43 -20.64
N VAL A 156 -14.94 -9.58 -19.44
CA VAL A 156 -14.70 -10.89 -18.80
C VAL A 156 -15.89 -11.21 -17.91
N SER A 157 -16.47 -12.39 -18.11
CA SER A 157 -17.62 -12.89 -17.36
C SER A 157 -17.38 -14.33 -16.91
N VAL A 158 -17.98 -14.72 -15.79
CA VAL A 158 -17.93 -16.10 -15.30
C VAL A 158 -19.13 -16.84 -15.88
N SER A 159 -18.90 -17.79 -16.79
CA SER A 159 -19.97 -18.62 -17.36
C SER A 159 -20.28 -19.78 -16.41
N ASP A 160 -19.23 -20.51 -16.00
CA ASP A 160 -19.30 -21.63 -15.07
C ASP A 160 -18.22 -21.45 -14.00
N PRO A 161 -18.32 -22.12 -12.83
CA PRO A 161 -17.28 -22.03 -11.80
C PRO A 161 -15.90 -22.49 -12.27
N LYS A 162 -15.78 -23.23 -13.39
CA LYS A 162 -14.51 -23.67 -13.98
C LYS A 162 -14.26 -23.07 -15.38
N THR A 163 -15.09 -22.12 -15.82
CA THR A 163 -15.04 -21.58 -17.19
C THR A 163 -15.28 -20.06 -17.22
N LEU A 164 -14.33 -19.32 -17.79
CA LEU A 164 -14.48 -17.89 -18.07
C LEU A 164 -14.95 -17.67 -19.51
N SER A 165 -15.78 -16.67 -19.70
CA SER A 165 -16.20 -16.18 -21.02
C SER A 165 -15.64 -14.78 -21.22
N VAL A 166 -14.81 -14.62 -22.24
CA VAL A 166 -14.19 -13.35 -22.63
C VAL A 166 -14.83 -12.89 -23.94
N THR A 167 -15.57 -11.79 -23.89
CA THR A 167 -16.26 -11.24 -25.06
C THR A 167 -15.59 -9.91 -25.44
N PRO A 168 -14.79 -9.85 -26.51
CA PRO A 168 -14.23 -8.58 -26.97
C PRO A 168 -15.33 -7.67 -27.51
N TYR A 169 -15.12 -6.35 -27.40
CA TYR A 169 -16.03 -5.37 -28.00
C TYR A 169 -15.96 -5.43 -29.54
N ASP A 170 -14.77 -5.71 -30.08
CA ASP A 170 -14.54 -5.87 -31.52
C ASP A 170 -14.24 -7.33 -31.88
N THR A 171 -14.97 -7.89 -32.84
CA THR A 171 -14.77 -9.28 -33.30
C THR A 171 -13.39 -9.49 -33.94
N ASN A 172 -12.78 -8.42 -34.48
CA ASN A 172 -11.45 -8.50 -35.09
C ASN A 172 -10.35 -8.74 -34.05
N ALA A 173 -10.56 -8.31 -32.80
CA ALA A 173 -9.60 -8.47 -31.70
C ALA A 173 -9.59 -9.89 -31.10
N LEU A 174 -10.51 -10.78 -31.49
CA LEU A 174 -10.59 -12.16 -30.96
C LEU A 174 -9.28 -12.91 -31.03
N LYS A 175 -8.58 -12.84 -32.17
CA LYS A 175 -7.31 -13.55 -32.39
C LYS A 175 -6.16 -12.98 -31.58
N GLU A 176 -6.16 -11.68 -31.33
CA GLU A 176 -5.15 -10.99 -30.52
C GLU A 176 -5.33 -11.32 -29.04
N VAL A 177 -6.59 -11.31 -28.58
CA VAL A 177 -6.95 -11.71 -27.21
C VAL A 177 -6.61 -13.19 -26.95
N GLU A 178 -6.92 -14.09 -27.90
CA GLU A 178 -6.57 -15.51 -27.80
C GLU A 178 -5.06 -15.72 -27.59
N LYS A 179 -4.25 -15.07 -28.43
CA LYS A 179 -2.78 -15.12 -28.32
C LYS A 179 -2.29 -14.53 -26.99
N ALA A 180 -2.85 -13.41 -26.54
CA ALA A 180 -2.47 -12.79 -25.28
C ALA A 180 -2.73 -13.73 -24.09
N ILE A 181 -3.89 -14.41 -24.06
CA ILE A 181 -4.23 -15.38 -23.01
C ILE A 181 -3.27 -16.57 -23.02
N ILE A 182 -2.94 -17.12 -24.19
CA ILE A 182 -1.99 -18.25 -24.32
C ILE A 182 -0.57 -17.84 -23.89
N SER A 183 -0.13 -16.63 -24.27
CA SER A 183 1.20 -16.10 -23.90
C SER A 183 1.32 -15.72 -22.43
N SER A 184 0.20 -15.61 -21.72
CA SER A 184 0.17 -15.21 -20.32
C SER A 184 0.79 -16.30 -19.41
N PRO A 185 1.32 -15.93 -18.23
CA PRO A 185 1.89 -16.89 -17.27
C PRO A 185 0.83 -17.84 -16.65
N LEU A 186 -0.44 -17.72 -17.03
CA LEU A 186 -1.54 -18.53 -16.49
C LEU A 186 -1.71 -19.87 -17.20
N SER A 187 -1.03 -20.08 -18.34
CA SER A 187 -1.06 -21.33 -19.11
C SER A 187 -2.48 -21.86 -19.36
N LEU A 188 -3.40 -20.97 -19.73
CA LEU A 188 -4.78 -21.31 -20.05
C LEU A 188 -4.94 -21.50 -21.56
N ASN A 189 -5.77 -22.45 -21.97
CA ASN A 189 -6.04 -22.72 -23.38
C ASN A 189 -7.46 -22.26 -23.77
N PRO A 190 -7.63 -21.03 -24.28
CA PRO A 190 -8.94 -20.52 -24.72
C PRO A 190 -9.47 -21.29 -25.94
N LYS A 191 -10.79 -21.47 -26.01
CA LYS A 191 -11.51 -22.04 -27.16
C LYS A 191 -12.38 -20.95 -27.79
N PRO A 192 -12.25 -20.68 -29.10
CA PRO A 192 -13.11 -19.72 -29.77
C PRO A 192 -14.53 -20.27 -29.93
N ASP A 193 -15.51 -19.45 -29.60
CA ASP A 193 -16.94 -19.71 -29.76
C ASP A 193 -17.61 -18.48 -30.38
N ASN A 194 -17.65 -18.46 -31.71
CA ASN A 194 -18.22 -17.39 -32.53
C ASN A 194 -17.71 -15.99 -32.15
N GLN A 195 -18.42 -15.29 -31.26
CA GLN A 195 -18.11 -13.92 -30.82
C GLN A 195 -17.43 -13.84 -29.43
N ARG A 196 -17.22 -14.97 -28.74
CA ARG A 196 -16.59 -15.02 -27.41
C ARG A 196 -15.49 -16.09 -27.35
N LEU A 197 -14.62 -15.99 -26.37
CA LEU A 197 -13.63 -17.00 -26.03
C LEU A 197 -14.01 -17.69 -24.73
N ILE A 198 -14.04 -19.02 -24.75
CA ILE A 198 -14.28 -19.87 -23.60
C ILE A 198 -12.93 -20.28 -23.02
N VAL A 199 -12.61 -19.85 -21.81
CA VAL A 199 -11.34 -20.15 -21.15
C VAL A 199 -11.58 -21.14 -20.00
N PRO A 200 -11.31 -22.43 -20.20
CA PRO A 200 -11.41 -23.43 -19.14
C PRO A 200 -10.26 -23.29 -18.14
N ILE A 201 -10.57 -23.41 -16.86
CA ILE A 201 -9.59 -23.36 -15.78
C ILE A 201 -9.23 -24.79 -15.35
N PRO A 202 -7.93 -25.13 -15.31
CA PRO A 202 -7.51 -26.44 -14.82
C PRO A 202 -7.80 -26.56 -13.30
N PRO A 203 -8.27 -27.74 -12.84
CA PRO A 203 -8.52 -27.96 -11.43
C PRO A 203 -7.20 -27.99 -10.62
N LEU A 204 -7.29 -27.63 -9.34
CA LEU A 204 -6.15 -27.73 -8.42
C LEU A 204 -5.98 -29.19 -7.94
N THR A 205 -4.74 -29.65 -7.82
CA THR A 205 -4.46 -30.96 -7.21
C THR A 205 -4.64 -30.90 -5.69
N LYS A 206 -4.94 -32.05 -5.06
CA LYS A 206 -5.15 -32.12 -3.60
C LYS A 206 -3.95 -31.61 -2.78
N GLU A 207 -2.73 -31.91 -3.24
CA GLU A 207 -1.51 -31.45 -2.59
C GLU A 207 -1.38 -29.92 -2.65
N HIS A 208 -1.66 -29.31 -3.81
CA HIS A 208 -1.66 -27.85 -3.95
C HIS A 208 -2.77 -27.20 -3.14
N MET A 209 -3.97 -27.78 -3.10
CA MET A 209 -5.07 -27.27 -2.26
C MET A 209 -4.68 -27.21 -0.79
N GLN A 210 -4.06 -28.28 -0.26
CA GLN A 210 -3.58 -28.30 1.12
C GLN A 210 -2.48 -27.25 1.36
N ALA A 211 -1.59 -27.03 0.40
CA ALA A 211 -0.57 -25.99 0.49
C ALA A 211 -1.19 -24.59 0.56
N VAL A 212 -2.21 -24.29 -0.26
CA VAL A 212 -2.92 -23.00 -0.24
C VAL A 212 -3.68 -22.83 1.07
N CYS A 213 -4.37 -23.86 1.59
CA CYS A 213 -5.05 -23.78 2.89
C CYS A 213 -4.08 -23.46 4.03
N LYS A 214 -2.85 -24.00 4.02
CA LYS A 214 -1.82 -23.63 5.00
C LYS A 214 -1.42 -22.15 4.91
N VAL A 215 -1.41 -21.57 3.72
CA VAL A 215 -1.14 -20.13 3.54
C VAL A 215 -2.30 -19.28 4.05
N VAL A 216 -3.54 -19.70 3.81
CA VAL A 216 -4.74 -19.05 4.38
C VAL A 216 -4.69 -19.05 5.91
N ALA A 217 -4.34 -20.18 6.53
CA ALA A 217 -4.23 -20.27 7.98
C ALA A 217 -3.12 -19.35 8.54
N LYS A 218 -1.98 -19.21 7.84
CA LYS A 218 -0.91 -18.29 8.24
C LYS A 218 -1.35 -16.84 8.18
N SER A 219 -1.91 -16.39 7.05
CA SER A 219 -2.43 -15.02 6.90
C SER A 219 -3.51 -14.68 7.93
N ALA A 220 -4.35 -15.65 8.30
CA ALA A 220 -5.34 -15.49 9.37
C ALA A 220 -4.68 -15.17 10.73
N GLU A 221 -3.63 -15.90 11.09
CA GLU A 221 -2.92 -15.67 12.36
C GLU A 221 -2.15 -14.35 12.37
N ASP A 222 -1.55 -13.96 11.25
CA ASP A 222 -0.87 -12.67 11.11
C ASP A 222 -1.84 -11.49 11.35
N VAL A 223 -3.05 -11.59 10.79
CA VAL A 223 -4.08 -10.56 10.95
C VAL A 223 -4.65 -10.54 12.37
N LYS A 224 -4.88 -11.71 12.99
CA LYS A 224 -5.24 -11.77 14.42
C LYS A 224 -4.15 -11.15 15.30
N GLN A 225 -2.87 -11.36 14.98
CA GLN A 225 -1.77 -10.72 15.71
C GLN A 225 -1.78 -9.20 15.52
N SER A 226 -2.02 -8.72 14.30
CA SER A 226 -2.14 -7.28 13.99
C SER A 226 -3.29 -6.62 14.77
N VAL A 227 -4.47 -7.24 14.79
CA VAL A 227 -5.64 -6.77 15.55
C VAL A 227 -5.35 -6.73 17.05
N ARG A 228 -4.68 -7.75 17.60
CA ARG A 228 -4.26 -7.76 19.01
C ARG A 228 -3.26 -6.63 19.33
N ARG A 229 -2.33 -6.33 18.41
CA ARG A 229 -1.38 -5.21 18.55
C ARG A 229 -2.10 -3.86 18.51
N ALA A 230 -3.06 -3.68 17.61
CA ALA A 230 -3.88 -2.46 17.52
C ALA A 230 -4.65 -2.22 18.83
N ARG A 231 -5.28 -3.28 19.37
CA ARG A 231 -5.93 -3.23 20.68
C ARG A 231 -4.95 -2.83 21.79
N GLN A 232 -3.77 -3.45 21.83
CA GLN A 232 -2.78 -3.14 22.87
C GLN A 232 -2.34 -1.67 22.82
N LYS A 233 -2.10 -1.13 21.63
CA LYS A 233 -1.79 0.30 21.45
C LYS A 233 -2.91 1.21 21.96
N ALA A 234 -4.17 0.85 21.70
CA ALA A 234 -5.33 1.62 22.16
C ALA A 234 -5.52 1.54 23.69
N LEU A 235 -5.28 0.37 24.30
CA LEU A 235 -5.29 0.23 25.75
C LEU A 235 -4.14 1.02 26.40
N ASP A 236 -2.97 1.02 25.78
CA ASP A 236 -1.81 1.77 26.26
C ASP A 236 -2.03 3.29 26.14
N SER A 237 -2.72 3.78 25.09
CA SER A 237 -3.09 5.20 24.98
C SER A 237 -4.15 5.61 26.01
N ILE A 238 -5.15 4.77 26.27
CA ILE A 238 -6.14 5.01 27.35
C ILE A 238 -5.44 5.08 28.70
N LYS A 239 -4.53 4.15 29.01
CA LYS A 239 -3.78 4.14 30.28
C LYS A 239 -2.84 5.33 30.44
N LYS A 240 -2.34 5.89 29.34
CA LYS A 240 -1.51 7.11 29.35
C LYS A 240 -2.36 8.37 29.58
N ALA A 241 -3.57 8.41 29.01
CA ALA A 241 -4.50 9.53 29.17
C ALA A 241 -5.26 9.50 30.52
N ALA A 242 -5.46 8.31 31.09
CA ALA A 242 -6.04 8.14 32.41
C ALA A 242 -5.06 8.59 33.52
N PRO A 243 -5.55 9.25 34.59
CA PRO A 243 -4.69 9.69 35.69
C PRO A 243 -4.02 8.50 36.36
N LYS A 244 -2.69 8.50 36.44
CA LYS A 244 -1.97 7.55 37.29
C LYS A 244 -2.28 7.88 38.74
N LYS A 245 -2.61 6.87 39.55
CA LYS A 245 -2.92 6.97 41.00
C LYS A 245 -1.91 7.80 41.84
N LYS A 246 -0.73 8.14 41.33
CA LYS A 246 0.31 8.93 42.01
C LYS A 246 0.22 10.44 41.79
N ASP A 247 -0.52 10.90 40.78
CA ASP A 247 -0.56 12.32 40.36
C ASP A 247 -2.00 12.86 40.40
N LYS A 248 -2.71 12.65 41.52
CA LYS A 248 -4.10 13.11 41.67
C LYS A 248 -4.26 14.63 41.67
N ASP A 249 -3.16 15.38 41.81
CA ASP A 249 -3.19 16.83 42.01
C ASP A 249 -2.96 17.64 40.72
N LYS A 250 -2.80 16.98 39.56
CA LYS A 250 -2.75 17.68 38.26
C LYS A 250 -4.15 17.75 37.66
N ALA A 251 -4.76 18.93 37.75
CA ALA A 251 -6.05 19.33 37.18
C ALA A 251 -6.10 19.34 35.63
N GLY A 252 -5.33 18.46 34.97
CA GLY A 252 -5.25 18.35 33.50
C GLY A 252 -5.38 16.92 32.99
N SER A 253 -5.87 15.98 33.81
CA SER A 253 -6.14 14.62 33.33
C SER A 253 -7.45 14.61 32.56
N SER A 254 -7.35 14.36 31.26
CA SER A 254 -8.41 14.57 30.29
C SER A 254 -9.49 13.48 30.24
N ILE A 255 -9.34 12.38 31.00
CA ILE A 255 -10.30 11.25 31.02
C ILE A 255 -10.59 10.80 32.46
N SER A 256 -11.88 10.70 32.80
CA SER A 256 -12.36 10.13 34.06
C SER A 256 -12.12 8.62 34.12
N VAL A 257 -11.93 8.07 35.32
CA VAL A 257 -11.70 6.63 35.56
C VAL A 257 -12.86 5.76 35.04
N ASP A 258 -14.09 6.26 35.14
CA ASP A 258 -15.26 5.52 34.68
C ASP A 258 -15.37 5.51 33.15
N ASP A 259 -15.00 6.62 32.50
CA ASP A 259 -14.96 6.70 31.04
C ASP A 259 -13.83 5.84 30.49
N ALA A 260 -12.65 5.82 31.10
CA ALA A 260 -11.58 4.90 30.72
C ALA A 260 -12.04 3.43 30.70
N LYS A 261 -12.77 2.98 31.73
CA LYS A 261 -13.32 1.61 31.79
C LYS A 261 -14.39 1.36 30.72
N ARG A 262 -15.19 2.37 30.35
CA ARG A 262 -16.17 2.26 29.26
C ARG A 262 -15.46 2.11 27.91
N LEU A 263 -14.45 2.96 27.65
CA LEU A 263 -13.64 2.91 26.43
C LEU A 263 -12.93 1.56 26.27
N GLU A 264 -12.36 1.01 27.34
CA GLU A 264 -11.72 -0.32 27.33
C GLU A 264 -12.70 -1.43 26.90
N LYS A 265 -13.91 -1.46 27.47
CA LYS A 265 -14.95 -2.43 27.11
C LYS A 265 -15.38 -2.30 25.65
N GLU A 266 -15.57 -1.07 25.18
CA GLU A 266 -15.96 -0.81 23.80
C GLU A 266 -14.87 -1.28 22.80
N ILE A 267 -13.60 -1.00 23.08
CA ILE A 267 -12.49 -1.47 22.24
C ILE A 267 -12.43 -3.01 22.23
N ASP A 268 -12.64 -3.66 23.37
CA ASP A 268 -12.68 -5.12 23.43
C ASP A 268 -13.82 -5.70 22.60
N ASP A 269 -15.01 -5.09 22.62
CA ASP A 269 -16.15 -5.55 21.84
C ASP A 269 -15.97 -5.32 20.34
N ILE A 270 -15.40 -4.17 19.95
CA ILE A 270 -14.98 -3.89 18.57
C ILE A 270 -13.94 -4.91 18.11
N THR A 271 -12.93 -5.20 18.94
CA THR A 271 -11.89 -6.19 18.64
C THR A 271 -12.48 -7.58 18.40
N LYS A 272 -13.42 -8.03 19.24
CA LYS A 272 -14.11 -9.33 19.07
C LYS A 272 -14.87 -9.39 17.74
N LYS A 273 -15.50 -8.29 17.30
CA LYS A 273 -16.20 -8.22 16.01
C LYS A 273 -15.21 -8.41 14.85
N PHE A 274 -14.09 -7.66 14.84
CA PHE A 274 -13.09 -7.77 13.79
C PHE A 274 -12.39 -9.13 13.72
N ILE A 275 -12.16 -9.79 14.87
CA ILE A 275 -11.62 -11.16 14.89
C ILE A 275 -12.62 -12.12 14.25
N LYS A 276 -13.92 -12.02 14.58
CA LYS A 276 -14.95 -12.87 13.97
C LYS A 276 -15.05 -12.67 12.47
N THR A 277 -15.06 -11.41 11.99
CA THR A 277 -15.12 -11.13 10.56
C THR A 277 -13.90 -11.70 9.83
N ALA A 278 -12.70 -11.59 10.39
CA ALA A 278 -11.50 -12.19 9.82
C ALA A 278 -11.59 -13.72 9.75
N GLU A 279 -12.07 -14.38 10.81
CA GLU A 279 -12.28 -15.83 10.82
C GLU A 279 -13.33 -16.28 9.81
N ASP A 280 -14.43 -15.54 9.65
CA ASP A 280 -15.50 -15.86 8.70
C ASP A 280 -15.01 -15.71 7.25
N MET A 281 -14.19 -14.69 6.96
CA MET A 281 -13.54 -14.53 5.67
C MET A 281 -12.59 -15.71 5.35
N CYS A 282 -11.75 -16.11 6.30
CA CYS A 282 -10.84 -17.25 6.13
C CYS A 282 -11.61 -18.56 5.91
N LYS A 283 -12.62 -18.85 6.75
CA LYS A 283 -13.47 -20.05 6.60
C LYS A 283 -14.17 -20.08 5.24
N SER A 284 -14.66 -18.93 4.78
CA SER A 284 -15.31 -18.82 3.46
C SER A 284 -14.32 -19.12 2.34
N LYS A 285 -13.07 -18.64 2.45
CA LYS A 285 -12.02 -18.92 1.46
C LYS A 285 -11.52 -20.37 1.49
N GLU A 286 -11.38 -20.98 2.66
CA GLU A 286 -11.04 -22.40 2.78
C GLU A 286 -12.11 -23.31 2.17
N LYS A 287 -13.40 -22.99 2.38
CA LYS A 287 -14.53 -23.66 1.72
C LYS A 287 -14.48 -23.48 0.22
N GLU A 288 -14.16 -22.28 -0.27
CA GLU A 288 -14.02 -22.01 -1.70
C GLU A 288 -12.91 -22.87 -2.34
N ILE A 289 -11.74 -22.97 -1.68
CA ILE A 289 -10.61 -23.78 -2.17
C ILE A 289 -10.99 -25.26 -2.20
N THR A 290 -11.63 -25.76 -1.14
CA THR A 290 -12.00 -27.19 -1.03
C THR A 290 -13.13 -27.58 -1.97
N ALA A 291 -14.10 -26.70 -2.21
CA ALA A 291 -15.20 -26.94 -3.15
C ALA A 291 -14.82 -26.72 -4.62
N GLY A 292 -13.74 -25.97 -4.90
CA GLY A 292 -13.25 -25.68 -6.25
C GLY A 292 -12.49 -26.84 -6.94
N GLY A 293 -12.24 -27.94 -6.22
CA GLY A 293 -11.69 -29.20 -6.74
C GLY A 293 -12.54 -29.84 -7.84
#